data_AF-A0A453DCV4-F1
#
_entry.id   AF-A0A453DCV4-F1
#
_cell.length_a   1.000
_cell.length_b   1.000
_cell.length_c   1.000
_cell.angle_alpha   90.00
_cell.angle_beta   90.00
_cell.angle_gamma   90.00
#
_symmetry.space_group_name_H-M   'P 1'
#
loop_
_entity.id
_entity.type
_entity.pdbx_description
1 polymer ?
#
loop_
_entity_poly.entity_id
_entity_poly.type
_entity_poly.pdbx_seq_one_letter_code
_entity_poly.pdbx_strand_id
1 'polypeptide(L)'
;HVLDIGSGWGSLAIETVKQTGCKYTGVTLSAEQHKYAERKVREAGLEDRINFLLCDYRKIPPFKYDTIISCGMIEHVGHEYMDEFFACCESYLAEDGILVLQFISVPEERYEQYRKRPDFIKEYIFPGGCLPSLARIMSAMTTSSRFCIEHVENIGPNYYTTLMHWRDNFMANKE
;
A
#
# COMPACT_ATOMS: atom_id res chain seq x y z
N HIS A 1 14.38 7.22 7.18
CA HIS A 1 14.29 6.81 5.76
C HIS A 1 13.05 5.94 5.63
N VAL A 2 12.10 6.37 4.80
CA VAL A 2 10.82 5.70 4.59
C VAL A 2 10.91 4.73 3.41
N LEU A 3 10.35 3.53 3.56
CA LEU A 3 10.01 2.61 2.48
C LEU A 3 8.51 2.67 2.21
N ASP A 4 8.11 2.84 0.95
CA ASP A 4 6.70 2.82 0.52
C ASP A 4 6.45 1.64 -0.41
N ILE A 5 5.69 0.66 0.09
CA ILE A 5 5.35 -0.57 -0.63
C ILE A 5 4.06 -0.35 -1.41
N GLY A 6 4.18 -0.24 -2.73
CA GLY A 6 3.05 0.10 -3.60
C GLY A 6 2.91 1.62 -3.81
N SER A 7 4.03 2.27 -4.11
CA SER A 7 4.14 3.74 -4.16
C SER A 7 3.28 4.49 -5.20
N GLY A 8 2.57 3.74 -6.05
CA GLY A 8 1.63 4.28 -7.01
C GLY A 8 2.26 5.36 -7.88
N TRP A 9 1.59 6.52 -7.98
CA TRP A 9 2.03 7.64 -8.83
C TRP A 9 3.01 8.61 -8.14
N GLY A 10 3.49 8.28 -6.93
CA GLY A 10 4.53 9.04 -6.22
C GLY A 10 4.06 10.27 -5.45
N SER A 11 2.75 10.57 -5.43
CA SER A 11 2.22 11.76 -4.72
C SER A 11 2.51 11.73 -3.22
N LEU A 12 2.39 10.57 -2.58
CA LEU A 12 2.69 10.40 -1.16
C LEU A 12 4.18 10.67 -0.87
N ALA A 13 5.09 10.11 -1.68
CA ALA A 13 6.52 10.34 -1.56
C ALA A 13 6.88 11.83 -1.59
N ILE A 14 6.35 12.56 -2.57
CA ILE A 14 6.60 14.00 -2.73
C ILE A 14 6.10 14.77 -1.51
N GLU A 15 4.88 14.50 -1.06
CA GLU A 15 4.30 15.21 0.07
C GLU A 15 5.02 14.91 1.38
N THR A 16 5.33 13.64 1.64
CA THR A 16 6.09 13.22 2.84
C THR A 16 7.46 13.89 2.88
N VAL A 17 8.21 13.89 1.77
CA VAL A 17 9.55 14.51 1.75
C VAL A 17 9.47 16.03 1.88
N LYS A 18 8.49 16.69 1.27
CA LYS A 18 8.29 18.14 1.44
C LYS A 18 8.01 18.53 2.89
N GLN A 19 7.22 17.73 3.60
CA GLN A 19 6.85 18.03 4.99
C GLN A 19 7.95 17.69 5.99
N THR A 20 8.74 16.65 5.73
CA THR A 20 9.65 16.08 6.75
C THR A 20 11.13 16.16 6.41
N GLY A 21 11.49 16.37 5.13
CA GLY A 21 12.87 16.31 4.63
C GLY A 21 13.50 14.91 4.68
N CYS A 22 12.70 13.85 4.92
CA CYS A 22 13.22 12.49 5.05
C CYS A 22 13.78 11.97 3.71
N LYS A 23 14.57 10.89 3.77
CA LYS A 23 14.84 10.05 2.60
C LYS A 23 13.66 9.12 2.36
N TYR A 24 13.35 8.84 1.10
CA TYR A 24 12.19 8.06 0.69
C TYR A 24 12.56 7.07 -0.41
N THR A 25 12.18 5.81 -0.24
CA THR A 25 12.25 4.79 -1.28
C THR A 25 10.84 4.29 -1.56
N GLY A 26 10.32 4.49 -2.77
CA GLY A 26 9.06 3.87 -3.20
C GLY A 26 9.32 2.65 -4.07
N VAL A 27 8.48 1.62 -3.97
CA VAL A 27 8.54 0.45 -4.85
C VAL A 27 7.22 0.26 -5.58
N THR A 28 7.29 -0.16 -6.83
CA THR A 28 6.11 -0.49 -7.65
C THR A 28 6.47 -1.57 -8.68
N LEU A 29 5.47 -2.32 -9.14
CA LEU A 29 5.56 -3.25 -10.28
C LEU A 29 5.21 -2.61 -11.62
N SER A 30 4.60 -1.41 -11.62
CA SER A 30 4.15 -0.74 -12.84
C SER A 30 5.24 0.19 -13.38
N ALA A 31 5.73 -0.11 -14.58
CA ALA A 31 6.71 0.72 -15.28
C ALA A 31 6.16 2.12 -15.59
N GLU A 32 4.85 2.25 -15.86
CA GLU A 32 4.21 3.53 -16.12
C GLU A 32 4.11 4.39 -14.85
N GLN A 33 3.78 3.77 -13.72
CA GLN A 33 3.81 4.43 -12.41
C GLN A 33 5.21 4.91 -12.06
N HIS A 34 6.20 4.03 -12.20
CA HIS A 34 7.61 4.34 -11.95
C HIS A 34 8.07 5.55 -12.79
N LYS A 35 7.90 5.49 -14.11
CA LYS A 35 8.26 6.58 -15.03
C LYS A 35 7.54 7.89 -14.71
N TYR A 36 6.25 7.83 -14.39
CA TYR A 36 5.47 9.00 -14.02
C TYR A 36 5.97 9.63 -12.72
N ALA A 37 6.20 8.80 -11.70
CA ALA A 37 6.61 9.22 -10.37
C ALA A 37 8.02 9.85 -10.40
N GLU A 38 8.97 9.25 -11.12
CA GLU A 38 10.31 9.83 -11.31
C GLU A 38 10.26 11.22 -11.97
N ARG A 39 9.42 11.36 -13.02
CA ARG A 39 9.24 12.67 -13.67
C ARG A 39 8.68 13.69 -12.67
N LYS A 40 7.68 13.32 -11.87
CA LYS A 40 7.08 14.23 -10.87
C LYS A 40 8.06 14.62 -9.76
N VAL A 41 8.93 13.70 -9.34
CA VAL A 41 10.01 13.99 -8.38
C VAL A 41 11.02 14.98 -8.95
N ARG A 42 11.42 14.82 -10.22
CA ARG A 42 12.32 15.77 -10.89
C ARG A 42 11.69 17.15 -11.05
N GLU A 43 10.42 17.21 -11.47
CA GLU A 43 9.65 18.47 -11.53
C GLU A 43 9.57 19.17 -10.17
N ALA A 44 9.55 18.41 -9.07
CA ALA A 44 9.54 18.93 -7.70
C ALA A 44 10.94 19.24 -7.15
N GLY A 45 12.03 18.88 -7.85
CA GLY A 45 13.41 19.07 -7.40
C GLY A 45 13.80 18.23 -6.18
N LEU A 46 13.27 17.01 -6.05
CA LEU A 46 13.45 16.14 -4.88
C LEU A 46 14.23 14.84 -5.19
N GLU A 47 14.95 14.81 -6.31
CA GLU A 47 15.67 13.62 -6.81
C GLU A 47 16.85 13.19 -5.92
N ASP A 48 17.34 14.05 -5.03
CA ASP A 48 18.35 13.73 -4.03
C ASP A 48 17.78 12.99 -2.79
N ARG A 49 16.44 13.01 -2.62
CA ARG A 49 15.75 12.47 -1.45
C ARG A 49 14.82 11.32 -1.76
N ILE A 50 14.24 11.27 -2.96
CA ILE A 50 13.26 10.25 -3.36
C ILE A 50 13.87 9.36 -4.43
N ASN A 51 13.83 8.06 -4.19
CA ASN A 51 14.21 7.03 -5.15
C ASN A 51 13.03 6.06 -5.39
N PHE A 52 12.77 5.69 -6.64
CA PHE A 52 11.76 4.68 -6.97
C PHE A 52 12.41 3.42 -7.55
N LEU A 53 12.03 2.25 -7.03
CA LEU A 53 12.46 0.96 -7.55
C LEU A 53 11.31 0.30 -8.30
N LEU A 54 11.59 -0.11 -9.54
CA LEU A 54 10.71 -0.98 -10.30
C LEU A 54 11.03 -2.44 -9.94
N CYS A 55 10.47 -2.92 -8.83
CA CYS A 55 10.70 -4.27 -8.37
C CYS A 55 9.53 -4.82 -7.56
N ASP A 56 9.56 -6.14 -7.38
CA ASP A 56 8.70 -6.82 -6.43
C ASP A 56 9.13 -6.47 -5.01
N TYR A 57 8.16 -6.16 -4.13
CA TYR A 57 8.45 -5.82 -2.74
C TYR A 57 9.14 -6.96 -2.00
N ARG A 58 8.98 -8.22 -2.45
CA ARG A 58 9.67 -9.40 -1.90
C ARG A 58 11.16 -9.46 -2.25
N LYS A 59 11.61 -8.59 -3.15
CA LYS A 59 12.97 -8.57 -3.73
C LYS A 59 13.63 -7.20 -3.61
N ILE A 60 13.22 -6.40 -2.63
CA ILE A 60 13.86 -5.12 -2.36
C ILE A 60 15.31 -5.38 -1.93
N PRO A 61 16.31 -4.64 -2.47
CA PRO A 61 17.70 -4.77 -2.05
C PRO A 61 17.85 -4.64 -0.53
N PRO A 62 18.72 -5.45 0.12
CA PRO A 62 18.88 -5.42 1.57
C PRO A 62 19.17 -4.02 2.11
N PHE A 63 18.25 -3.50 2.92
CA PHE A 63 18.36 -2.22 3.61
C PHE A 63 17.39 -2.22 4.79
N LYS A 64 17.72 -1.48 5.86
CA LYS A 64 16.85 -1.30 7.02
C LYS A 64 16.26 0.10 7.02
N TYR A 65 14.93 0.18 7.01
CA TYR A 65 14.16 1.42 6.97
C TYR A 65 13.58 1.73 8.34
N ASP A 66 13.55 3.01 8.71
CA ASP A 66 12.98 3.48 9.98
C ASP A 66 11.44 3.43 9.96
N THR A 67 10.84 3.50 8.77
CA THR A 67 9.40 3.48 8.59
C THR A 67 9.03 2.76 7.30
N ILE A 68 8.00 1.93 7.34
CA ILE A 68 7.36 1.35 6.17
C ILE A 68 5.94 1.91 6.07
N ILE A 69 5.54 2.34 4.88
CA ILE A 69 4.17 2.72 4.56
C ILE A 69 3.68 1.78 3.45
N SER A 70 2.44 1.33 3.54
CA SER A 70 1.77 0.55 2.50
C SER A 70 0.30 0.96 2.45
N CYS A 71 -0.14 1.48 1.31
CA CYS A 71 -1.46 2.05 1.13
C CYS A 71 -2.15 1.39 -0.06
N GLY A 72 -3.22 0.63 0.19
CA GLY A 72 -3.98 -0.05 -0.86
C GLY A 72 -3.22 -1.15 -1.61
N MET A 73 -2.16 -1.70 -1.02
CA MET A 73 -1.33 -2.75 -1.65
C MET A 73 -1.75 -4.16 -1.22
N ILE A 74 -2.05 -4.37 0.06
CA ILE A 74 -2.25 -5.72 0.62
C ILE A 74 -3.46 -6.45 0.06
N GLU A 75 -4.43 -5.72 -0.48
CA GLU A 75 -5.59 -6.23 -1.21
C GLU A 75 -5.18 -7.04 -2.46
N HIS A 76 -3.98 -6.78 -2.99
CA HIS A 76 -3.43 -7.45 -4.17
C HIS A 76 -2.43 -8.56 -3.82
N VAL A 77 -2.10 -8.75 -2.54
CA VAL A 77 -1.19 -9.81 -2.08
C VAL A 77 -1.88 -11.18 -2.14
N GLY A 78 -3.17 -11.22 -1.83
CA GLY A 78 -3.94 -12.46 -1.78
C GLY A 78 -3.87 -13.16 -0.42
N HIS A 79 -4.94 -13.90 -0.08
CA HIS A 79 -5.13 -14.54 1.23
C HIS A 79 -3.93 -15.39 1.70
N GLU A 80 -3.33 -16.14 0.79
CA GLU A 80 -2.27 -17.12 1.06
C GLU A 80 -0.92 -16.47 1.38
N TYR A 81 -0.72 -15.21 0.97
CA TYR A 81 0.59 -14.54 1.00
C TYR A 81 0.66 -13.38 2.01
N MET A 82 -0.41 -13.11 2.78
CA MET A 82 -0.40 -12.03 3.78
C MET A 82 0.64 -12.28 4.89
N ASP A 83 0.88 -13.54 5.24
CA ASP A 83 1.91 -13.95 6.21
C ASP A 83 3.32 -13.60 5.68
N GLU A 84 3.59 -13.94 4.42
CA GLU A 84 4.84 -13.55 3.73
C GLU A 84 4.99 -12.02 3.63
N PHE A 85 3.90 -11.28 3.39
CA PHE A 85 3.94 -9.82 3.37
C PHE A 85 4.46 -9.23 4.70
N PHE A 86 3.96 -9.72 5.85
CA PHE A 86 4.45 -9.27 7.15
C PHE A 86 5.89 -9.70 7.44
N ALA A 87 6.27 -10.92 7.03
CA ALA A 87 7.67 -11.38 7.13
C ALA A 87 8.62 -10.49 6.32
N CYS A 88 8.23 -10.10 5.10
CA CYS A 88 8.98 -9.13 4.30
C CYS A 88 9.09 -7.78 5.01
N CYS A 89 7.98 -7.25 5.52
CA CYS A 89 7.99 -5.97 6.24
C CYS A 89 8.97 -6.00 7.42
N GLU A 90 8.96 -7.04 8.25
CA GLU A 90 9.92 -7.16 9.36
C GLU A 90 11.37 -7.28 8.87
N SER A 91 11.59 -7.99 7.76
CA SER A 91 12.93 -8.11 7.18
C SER A 91 13.50 -6.75 6.72
N TYR A 92 12.65 -5.80 6.33
CA TYR A 92 13.06 -4.46 5.88
C TYR A 92 13.03 -3.40 6.97
N LEU A 93 12.33 -3.63 8.07
CA LEU A 93 12.21 -2.65 9.15
C LEU A 93 13.44 -2.66 10.07
N ALA A 94 13.92 -1.48 10.44
CA ALA A 94 14.93 -1.29 11.47
C ALA A 94 14.40 -1.71 12.85
N GLU A 95 15.31 -1.88 13.81
CA GLU A 95 14.91 -2.00 15.23
C GLU A 95 14.14 -0.73 15.63
N ASP A 96 13.04 -0.92 16.37
CA ASP A 96 12.09 0.14 16.77
C ASP A 96 11.40 0.92 15.62
N GLY A 97 11.49 0.42 14.39
CA GLY A 97 10.81 1.04 13.24
C GLY A 97 9.29 0.88 13.29
N ILE A 98 8.59 1.70 12.48
CA ILE A 98 7.12 1.73 12.43
C ILE A 98 6.61 1.25 11.06
N LEU A 99 5.61 0.37 11.07
CA LEU A 99 4.82 0.02 9.89
C LEU A 99 3.47 0.73 9.95
N VAL A 100 3.15 1.49 8.89
CA VAL A 100 1.82 2.05 8.65
C VAL A 100 1.18 1.30 7.49
N LEU A 101 0.14 0.52 7.80
CA LEU A 101 -0.60 -0.27 6.82
C LEU A 101 -2.03 0.28 6.69
N GLN A 102 -2.35 0.82 5.51
CA GLN A 102 -3.71 1.21 5.14
C GLN A 102 -4.24 0.20 4.12
N PHE A 103 -5.46 -0.30 4.38
CA PHE A 103 -6.13 -1.26 3.53
C PHE A 103 -7.64 -1.12 3.59
N ILE A 104 -8.33 -1.60 2.55
CA ILE A 104 -9.77 -1.78 2.52
C ILE A 104 -10.11 -3.11 3.20
N SER A 105 -11.00 -3.06 4.19
CA SER A 105 -11.40 -4.25 4.95
C SER A 105 -12.84 -4.67 4.71
N VAL A 106 -13.13 -5.96 4.83
CA VAL A 106 -14.49 -6.49 4.97
C VAL A 106 -14.77 -6.94 6.41
N PRO A 107 -16.03 -6.94 6.87
CA PRO A 107 -16.39 -7.55 8.14
C PRO A 107 -15.98 -9.02 8.20
N GLU A 108 -15.48 -9.48 9.36
CA GLU A 108 -14.98 -10.85 9.54
C GLU A 108 -16.00 -11.91 9.14
N GLU A 109 -17.26 -11.74 9.55
CA GLU A 109 -18.37 -12.67 9.22
C GLU A 109 -18.55 -12.87 7.71
N ARG A 110 -18.12 -11.91 6.89
CA ARG A 110 -18.25 -11.93 5.42
C ARG A 110 -16.97 -12.33 4.73
N TYR A 111 -15.85 -12.43 5.45
CA TYR A 111 -14.53 -12.60 4.84
C TYR A 111 -14.43 -13.88 4.02
N GLU A 112 -14.86 -15.00 4.59
CA GLU A 112 -14.85 -16.32 3.91
C GLU A 112 -15.71 -16.32 2.63
N GLN A 113 -16.90 -15.71 2.70
CA GLN A 113 -17.77 -15.59 1.53
C GLN A 113 -17.15 -14.66 0.49
N TYR A 114 -16.68 -13.48 0.92
CA TYR A 114 -16.12 -12.47 0.06
C TYR A 114 -14.90 -13.01 -0.66
N ARG A 115 -13.97 -13.70 0.01
CA ARG A 115 -12.75 -14.22 -0.63
C ARG A 115 -13.04 -15.27 -1.71
N LYS A 116 -14.00 -16.17 -1.47
CA LYS A 116 -14.28 -17.32 -2.34
C LYS A 116 -15.20 -17.00 -3.51
N ARG A 117 -16.09 -16.02 -3.36
CA ARG A 117 -17.10 -15.72 -4.36
C ARG A 117 -16.54 -14.78 -5.45
N PRO A 118 -16.75 -15.09 -6.74
CA PRO A 118 -16.54 -14.12 -7.81
C PRO A 118 -17.63 -13.05 -7.78
N ASP A 119 -17.24 -11.81 -8.04
CA ASP A 119 -18.14 -10.67 -8.18
C ASP A 119 -17.65 -9.75 -9.30
N PHE A 120 -18.45 -8.73 -9.62
CA PHE A 120 -18.13 -7.78 -10.67
C PHE A 120 -16.76 -7.11 -10.47
N ILE A 121 -16.39 -6.77 -9.23
CA ILE A 121 -15.12 -6.10 -8.96
C ILE A 121 -13.96 -7.03 -9.25
N LYS A 122 -14.02 -8.29 -8.81
CA LYS A 122 -12.96 -9.27 -9.10
C LYS A 122 -12.89 -9.68 -10.56
N GLU A 123 -14.03 -9.73 -11.25
CA GLU A 123 -14.06 -10.17 -12.64
C GLU A 123 -13.58 -9.07 -13.60
N TYR A 124 -13.96 -7.81 -13.35
CA TYR A 124 -13.75 -6.72 -14.32
C TYR A 124 -12.75 -5.65 -13.88
N ILE A 125 -12.52 -5.45 -12.58
CA ILE A 125 -11.73 -4.31 -12.07
C ILE A 125 -10.41 -4.77 -11.44
N PHE A 126 -10.47 -5.69 -10.47
CA PHE A 126 -9.32 -6.19 -9.72
C PHE A 126 -9.26 -7.73 -9.71
N PRO A 127 -8.88 -8.36 -10.85
CA PRO A 127 -8.62 -9.79 -10.91
C PRO A 127 -7.60 -10.24 -9.86
N GLY A 128 -7.94 -11.27 -9.11
CA GLY A 128 -7.11 -11.80 -8.02
C GLY A 128 -7.15 -11.00 -6.71
N GLY A 129 -7.85 -9.86 -6.68
CA GLY A 129 -7.99 -9.05 -5.46
C GLY A 129 -8.67 -9.79 -4.32
N CYS A 130 -8.14 -9.63 -3.11
CA CYS A 130 -8.66 -10.23 -1.89
C CYS A 130 -8.68 -9.19 -0.76
N LEU A 131 -9.86 -8.66 -0.47
CA LEU A 131 -10.03 -7.77 0.69
C LEU A 131 -9.87 -8.57 1.98
N PRO A 132 -8.91 -8.23 2.86
CA PRO A 132 -8.78 -8.88 4.15
C PRO A 132 -9.88 -8.43 5.12
N SER A 133 -10.07 -9.21 6.18
CA SER A 133 -10.66 -8.71 7.41
C SER A 133 -9.57 -8.22 8.37
N LEU A 134 -9.95 -7.42 9.35
CA LEU A 134 -9.03 -7.01 10.41
C LEU A 134 -8.46 -8.23 11.18
N ALA A 135 -9.29 -9.25 11.45
CA ALA A 135 -8.83 -10.45 12.15
C ALA A 135 -7.80 -11.24 11.32
N ARG A 136 -7.98 -11.34 9.99
CA ARG A 136 -6.97 -11.96 9.12
C ARG A 136 -5.65 -11.20 9.14
N ILE A 137 -5.69 -9.87 9.10
CA ILE A 137 -4.50 -9.02 9.18
C ILE A 137 -3.76 -9.25 10.50
N MET A 138 -4.48 -9.20 11.63
CA MET A 138 -3.90 -9.45 12.94
C MET A 138 -3.27 -10.85 13.01
N SER A 139 -3.96 -11.87 12.52
CA SER A 139 -3.44 -13.23 12.47
C SER A 139 -2.13 -13.30 11.66
N ALA A 140 -2.12 -12.77 10.43
CA ALA A 140 -0.93 -12.76 9.57
C ALA A 140 0.26 -12.10 10.25
N MET A 141 0.02 -10.91 10.81
CA MET A 141 1.02 -10.10 11.50
C MET A 141 1.60 -10.86 12.69
N THR A 142 0.76 -11.39 13.57
CA THR A 142 1.24 -12.11 14.78
C THR A 142 1.94 -13.44 14.48
N THR A 143 1.61 -14.10 13.37
CA THR A 143 2.24 -15.36 12.96
C THR A 143 3.62 -15.14 12.32
N SER A 144 3.79 -14.03 11.60
CA SER A 144 4.95 -13.82 10.72
C SER A 144 5.84 -12.65 11.12
N SER A 145 5.51 -11.96 12.21
CA SER A 145 6.30 -10.83 12.70
C SER A 145 6.21 -10.66 14.22
N ARG A 146 7.09 -9.84 14.77
CA ARG A 146 7.12 -9.37 16.16
C ARG A 146 6.43 -8.02 16.33
N PHE A 147 5.65 -7.57 15.35
CA PHE A 147 4.98 -6.26 15.40
C PHE A 147 3.94 -6.21 16.52
N CYS A 148 3.83 -5.02 17.11
CA CYS A 148 2.79 -4.66 18.07
C CYS A 148 1.87 -3.62 17.44
N ILE A 149 0.56 -3.72 17.73
CA ILE A 149 -0.42 -2.74 17.26
C ILE A 149 -0.40 -1.56 18.22
N GLU A 150 0.03 -0.41 17.72
CA GLU A 150 -0.01 0.86 18.47
C GLU A 150 -1.33 1.62 18.23
N HIS A 151 -1.91 1.51 17.03
CA HIS A 151 -3.09 2.27 16.66
C HIS A 151 -3.92 1.57 15.57
N VAL A 152 -5.25 1.72 15.64
CA VAL A 152 -6.18 1.31 14.59
C VAL A 152 -7.22 2.42 14.41
N GLU A 153 -7.35 2.91 13.18
CA GLU A 153 -8.33 3.93 12.81
C GLU A 153 -9.23 3.43 11.67
N ASN A 154 -10.54 3.68 11.77
CA ASN A 154 -11.47 3.42 10.69
C ASN A 154 -11.78 4.73 9.93
N ILE A 155 -11.16 4.88 8.76
CA ILE A 155 -11.40 6.00 7.83
C ILE A 155 -12.33 5.62 6.66
N GLY A 156 -13.00 4.47 6.73
CA GLY A 156 -13.90 3.94 5.69
C GLY A 156 -15.01 4.90 5.23
N PRO A 157 -15.66 5.67 6.13
CA PRO A 157 -16.66 6.67 5.71
C PRO A 157 -16.13 7.71 4.71
N ASN A 158 -14.83 8.03 4.75
CA ASN A 158 -14.21 8.98 3.83
C ASN A 158 -14.13 8.40 2.40
N TYR A 159 -14.06 7.08 2.26
CA TYR A 159 -13.93 6.40 0.97
C TYR A 159 -15.19 6.57 0.09
N TYR A 160 -16.37 6.69 0.71
CA TYR A 160 -17.60 7.00 -0.02
C TYR A 160 -17.50 8.34 -0.74
N THR A 161 -17.11 9.41 -0.03
CA THR A 161 -16.93 10.75 -0.60
C THR A 161 -15.88 10.74 -1.71
N THR A 162 -14.78 10.03 -1.51
CA THR A 162 -13.73 9.84 -2.53
C THR A 162 -14.29 9.21 -3.81
N LEU A 163 -15.04 8.10 -3.70
CA LEU A 163 -15.63 7.41 -4.85
C LEU A 163 -16.68 8.27 -5.57
N MET A 164 -17.46 9.06 -4.83
CA MET A 164 -18.42 9.99 -5.42
C MET A 164 -17.73 11.08 -6.24
N HIS A 165 -16.67 11.70 -5.72
CA HIS A 165 -15.89 12.68 -6.49
C HIS A 165 -15.24 12.05 -7.72
N TRP A 166 -14.71 10.83 -7.63
CA TRP A 166 -14.16 10.13 -8.79
C TRP A 166 -15.22 9.86 -9.85
N ARG A 167 -16.41 9.41 -9.44
CA ARG A 167 -17.54 9.20 -10.34
C ARG A 167 -17.96 10.50 -11.01
N ASP A 168 -18.14 11.58 -10.26
CA ASP A 168 -18.58 12.86 -10.81
C ASP A 168 -17.57 13.40 -11.83
N ASN A 169 -16.28 13.34 -11.51
CA ASN A 169 -15.21 13.73 -12.42
C ASN A 169 -15.16 12.84 -13.67
N PHE A 170 -15.33 11.52 -13.52
CA PHE A 170 -15.40 10.60 -14.65
C PHE A 170 -16.58 10.93 -15.57
N MET A 171 -17.76 11.18 -15.00
CA MET A 171 -18.95 11.51 -15.77
C MET A 171 -18.83 12.86 -16.49
N ALA A 172 -18.13 13.83 -15.88
CA ALA A 172 -17.87 15.13 -16.49
C ALA A 172 -16.86 15.08 -17.65
N ASN A 173 -16.02 14.05 -17.72
CA ASN A 173 -14.98 13.86 -18.75
C ASN A 173 -15.21 12.58 -19.55
N LYS A 174 -16.47 12.17 -19.72
CA LYS A 174 -16.83 10.91 -20.38
C LYS A 174 -16.64 10.96 -21.90
N GLU A 175 -16.79 12.15 -22.48
CA GLU A 175 -16.57 12.43 -23.92
C GLU A 175 -15.12 12.86 -24.15
#